data_AF-A0A2P0ZGB7-F1
#
_entry.id   AF-A0A2P0ZGB7-F1
#
_cell.length_a   1.000
_cell.length_b   1.000
_cell.length_c   1.000
_cell.angle_alpha   90.00
_cell.angle_beta   90.00
_cell.angle_gamma   90.00
#
_symmetry.space_group_name_H-M   'P 1'
#
loop_
_entity.id
_entity.type
_entity.pdbx_description
1 polymer ?
#
loop_
_entity_poly.entity_id
_entity_poly.type
_entity_poly.pdbx_seq_one_letter_code
_entity_poly.pdbx_strand_id
1 'polypeptide(L)'
;MINPISHEEEPDFHSSIQESLKQLSAELGSPLDETLVMQIYQNACDLLSHLSPSPLTLARVAGTLLVYQIQDTEQEEFKWFNTQVKQCLDEEEVEELIESIYRTDAL
;
A
#
# COMPACT_ATOMS: atom_id res chain seq x y z
N MET A 1 21.00 18.09 30.45
CA MET A 1 21.23 17.69 29.05
C MET A 1 20.29 16.52 28.81
N ILE A 2 19.21 16.74 28.05
CA ILE A 2 18.14 15.77 27.82
C ILE A 2 18.40 15.16 26.44
N ASN A 3 18.40 13.83 26.34
CA ASN A 3 18.59 13.07 25.11
C ASN A 3 17.67 13.59 23.99
N PRO A 4 18.13 13.62 22.72
CA PRO A 4 17.23 13.79 21.60
C PRO A 4 16.36 12.54 21.50
N ILE A 5 15.06 12.77 21.50
CA ILE A 5 14.00 11.79 21.29
C ILE A 5 14.33 11.08 19.97
N SER A 6 14.70 9.80 20.07
CA SER A 6 14.59 8.90 18.92
C SER A 6 13.10 8.86 18.61
N HIS A 7 12.70 9.36 17.46
CA HIS A 7 11.36 9.14 16.94
C HIS A 7 11.21 7.63 16.76
N GLU A 8 10.71 6.94 17.78
CA GLU A 8 10.15 5.60 17.66
C GLU A 8 8.98 5.74 16.69
N GLU A 9 9.19 5.29 15.46
CA GLU A 9 8.13 5.10 14.45
C GLU A 9 6.98 4.35 15.15
N GLU A 10 5.81 4.98 15.23
CA GLU A 10 4.69 4.51 16.04
C GLU A 10 4.28 3.09 15.61
N PRO A 11 4.56 2.03 16.40
CA PRO A 11 4.33 0.64 15.99
C PRO A 11 2.84 0.32 15.76
N ASP A 12 1.95 1.18 16.23
CA ASP A 12 0.50 1.00 16.14
C ASP A 12 -0.04 1.16 14.72
N PHE A 13 0.55 2.01 13.86
CA PHE A 13 -0.03 2.23 12.54
C PHE A 13 0.24 1.06 11.57
N HIS A 14 1.41 0.42 11.65
CA HIS A 14 1.73 -0.75 10.83
C HIS A 14 0.73 -1.88 11.07
N SER A 15 0.44 -2.15 12.34
CA SER A 15 -0.56 -3.14 12.76
C SER A 15 -1.96 -2.76 12.28
N SER A 16 -2.32 -1.47 12.43
CA SER A 16 -3.62 -0.95 11.97
C SER A 16 -3.82 -1.08 10.47
N ILE A 17 -2.78 -0.86 9.65
CA ILE A 17 -2.84 -1.04 8.19
C ILE A 17 -3.05 -2.53 7.86
N GLN A 18 -2.31 -3.44 8.48
CA GLN A 18 -2.48 -4.88 8.26
C GLN A 18 -3.88 -5.37 8.66
N GLU A 19 -4.40 -4.92 9.80
CA GLU A 19 -5.77 -5.22 10.23
C GLU A 19 -6.79 -4.67 9.23
N SER A 20 -6.59 -3.45 8.72
CA SER A 20 -7.45 -2.84 7.71
C SER A 20 -7.45 -3.64 6.41
N LEU A 21 -6.28 -4.09 5.93
CA LEU A 21 -6.17 -4.95 4.74
C LEU A 21 -6.92 -6.27 4.93
N LYS A 22 -6.77 -6.89 6.10
CA LYS A 22 -7.47 -8.14 6.44
C LYS A 22 -8.99 -7.94 6.44
N GLN A 23 -9.49 -6.87 7.05
CA GLN A 23 -10.92 -6.54 7.05
C GLN A 23 -11.44 -6.25 5.64
N LEU A 24 -10.74 -5.40 4.88
CA LEU A 24 -11.12 -5.06 3.52
C LEU A 24 -11.14 -6.30 2.61
N SER A 25 -10.20 -7.23 2.77
CA SER A 25 -10.21 -8.48 2.00
C SER A 25 -11.47 -9.31 2.25
N ALA A 26 -11.96 -9.34 3.49
CA ALA A 26 -13.19 -10.03 3.84
C ALA A 26 -14.43 -9.32 3.26
N GLU A 27 -14.45 -7.98 3.29
CA GLU A 27 -15.51 -7.17 2.68
C GLU A 27 -15.59 -7.34 1.16
N LEU A 28 -14.44 -7.51 0.51
CA LEU A 28 -14.33 -7.80 -0.93
C LEU A 28 -14.63 -9.27 -1.28
N GLY A 29 -15.02 -10.10 -0.30
CA GLY A 29 -15.43 -11.49 -0.51
C GLY A 29 -14.28 -12.49 -0.68
N SER A 30 -13.03 -12.06 -0.47
CA SER A 30 -11.83 -12.90 -0.57
C SER A 30 -10.95 -12.71 0.68
N PRO A 31 -11.38 -13.22 1.85
CA PRO A 31 -10.64 -13.04 3.09
C PRO A 31 -9.24 -13.64 2.97
N LEU A 32 -8.22 -12.78 3.12
CA LEU A 32 -6.83 -13.19 3.09
C LEU A 32 -6.36 -13.68 4.47
N ASP A 33 -5.43 -14.63 4.45
CA ASP A 33 -4.72 -15.02 5.65
C ASP A 33 -3.67 -13.97 6.05
N GLU A 34 -3.14 -14.11 7.26
CA GLU A 34 -2.17 -13.19 7.84
C GLU A 34 -0.85 -13.16 7.06
N THR A 35 -0.46 -14.26 6.41
CA THR A 35 0.79 -14.33 5.64
C THR A 35 0.67 -13.48 4.37
N LEU A 36 -0.44 -13.58 3.65
CA LEU A 36 -0.70 -12.78 2.46
C LEU A 36 -0.87 -11.30 2.80
N VAL A 37 -1.57 -10.99 3.89
CA VAL A 37 -1.69 -9.60 4.38
C VAL A 37 -0.32 -9.00 4.69
N MET A 38 0.53 -9.74 5.41
CA MET A 38 1.89 -9.29 5.74
C MET A 38 2.75 -9.12 4.48
N GLN A 39 2.63 -10.01 3.49
CA GLN A 39 3.34 -9.90 2.21
C GLN A 39 2.90 -8.66 1.42
N ILE A 40 1.60 -8.40 1.32
CA ILE A 40 1.07 -7.20 0.65
C ILE A 40 1.59 -5.94 1.33
N TYR A 41 1.52 -5.90 2.66
CA TYR A 41 2.04 -4.80 3.44
C TYR A 41 3.54 -4.58 3.22
N GLN A 42 4.35 -5.64 3.29
CA GLN A 42 5.80 -5.54 3.07
C GLN A 42 6.12 -5.11 1.63
N ASN A 43 5.40 -5.62 0.63
CA ASN A 43 5.57 -5.19 -0.75
C ASN A 43 5.30 -3.68 -0.90
N ALA A 44 4.27 -3.15 -0.25
CA ALA A 44 4.00 -1.71 -0.25
C ALA A 44 5.14 -0.91 0.39
N CYS A 45 5.68 -1.37 1.53
CA CYS A 45 6.87 -0.77 2.15
C CYS A 45 8.07 -0.77 1.21
N ASP A 46 8.35 -1.90 0.56
CA ASP A 46 9.48 -2.04 -0.35
C ASP A 46 9.33 -1.14 -1.57
N LEU A 47 8.10 -1.01 -2.12
CA LEU A 47 7.79 -0.13 -3.24
C LEU A 47 8.00 1.34 -2.92
N LEU A 48 7.72 1.75 -1.68
CA LEU A 48 7.83 3.13 -1.22
C LEU A 48 9.13 3.40 -0.44
N SER A 49 10.04 2.44 -0.37
CA SER A 49 11.28 2.53 0.45
C SER A 49 12.22 3.65 0.01
N HIS A 50 12.09 4.16 -1.22
CA HIS A 50 12.81 5.33 -1.72
C HIS A 50 12.19 6.66 -1.28
N LEU A 51 11.01 6.63 -0.67
CA LEU A 51 10.26 7.78 -0.19
C LEU A 51 10.13 7.73 1.34
N SER A 52 9.59 8.81 1.93
CA SER A 52 9.15 8.84 3.32
C SER A 52 7.64 9.07 3.36
N PRO A 53 6.84 8.06 2.95
CA PRO A 53 5.40 8.24 2.75
C PRO A 53 4.66 8.42 4.08
N SER A 54 3.56 9.16 4.06
CA SER A 54 2.60 9.12 5.15
C SER A 54 2.00 7.71 5.33
N PRO A 55 1.50 7.38 6.55
CA PRO A 55 0.77 6.13 6.77
C PRO A 55 -0.43 5.96 5.85
N LEU A 56 -1.07 7.06 5.43
CA LEU A 56 -2.21 7.02 4.52
C LEU A 56 -1.78 6.57 3.13
N THR A 57 -0.70 7.11 2.57
CA THR A 57 -0.21 6.70 1.24
C THR A 57 0.25 5.25 1.25
N LEU A 58 0.94 4.81 2.31
CA LEU A 58 1.28 3.41 2.48
C LEU A 58 0.04 2.51 2.48
N ALA A 59 -1.00 2.89 3.23
CA ALA A 59 -2.25 2.15 3.28
C ALA A 59 -2.95 2.09 1.91
N ARG A 60 -2.92 3.19 1.14
CA ARG A 60 -3.52 3.23 -0.20
C ARG A 60 -2.77 2.35 -1.20
N VAL A 61 -1.43 2.39 -1.23
CA VAL A 61 -0.64 1.48 -2.08
C VAL A 61 -0.89 0.02 -1.70
N ALA A 62 -0.87 -0.30 -0.40
CA ALA A 62 -1.17 -1.65 0.07
C ALA A 62 -2.60 -2.09 -0.29
N GLY A 63 -3.58 -1.18 -0.20
CA GLY A 63 -4.96 -1.40 -0.64
C GLY A 63 -5.09 -1.68 -2.13
N THR A 64 -4.37 -0.94 -2.98
CA THR A 64 -4.33 -1.20 -4.43
C THR A 64 -3.73 -2.58 -4.73
N LEU A 65 -2.62 -2.94 -4.09
CA LEU A 65 -2.02 -4.28 -4.22
C LEU A 65 -2.97 -5.39 -3.77
N LEU A 66 -3.73 -5.16 -2.70
CA LEU A 66 -4.77 -6.07 -2.23
C LEU A 66 -5.85 -6.29 -3.29
N VAL A 67 -6.36 -5.22 -3.88
CA VAL A 67 -7.39 -5.30 -4.93
C VAL A 67 -6.87 -6.10 -6.11
N TYR A 68 -5.64 -5.83 -6.58
CA TYR A 68 -5.03 -6.58 -7.67
C TYR A 68 -4.86 -8.06 -7.34
N GLN A 69 -4.49 -8.39 -6.10
CA GLN A 69 -4.38 -9.77 -5.64
C GLN A 69 -5.73 -10.50 -5.60
N ILE A 70 -6.81 -9.82 -5.20
CA ILE A 70 -8.15 -10.39 -5.08
C ILE A 70 -8.82 -10.56 -6.44
N GLN A 71 -8.68 -9.58 -7.32
CA GLN A 71 -9.33 -9.59 -8.64
C GLN A 71 -8.59 -10.45 -9.68
N ASP A 72 -7.47 -11.07 -9.30
CA ASP A 72 -6.57 -11.79 -10.23
C ASP A 72 -6.19 -10.89 -11.42
N THR A 73 -5.87 -9.63 -11.11
CA THR A 73 -5.53 -8.61 -12.10
C THR A 73 -4.35 -9.08 -12.96
N GLU A 74 -4.37 -8.71 -14.24
CA GLU A 74 -3.35 -9.13 -15.20
C GLU A 74 -1.94 -8.83 -14.68
N GLN A 75 -1.03 -9.80 -14.83
CA GLN A 75 0.32 -9.69 -14.31
C GLN A 75 1.09 -8.48 -14.88
N GLU A 76 0.73 -8.05 -16.09
CA GLU A 76 1.31 -6.87 -16.73
C GLU A 76 0.89 -5.58 -16.03
N GLU A 77 -0.38 -5.46 -15.64
CA GLU A 77 -0.89 -4.29 -14.90
C GLU A 77 -0.25 -4.21 -13.51
N PHE A 78 -0.14 -5.34 -12.80
CA PHE A 78 0.56 -5.39 -11.52
C PHE A 78 2.03 -4.95 -11.65
N LYS A 79 2.73 -5.40 -12.69
CA LYS A 79 4.12 -4.99 -12.96
C LYS A 79 4.22 -3.51 -13.34
N TRP A 80 3.26 -3.01 -14.14
CA TRP A 80 3.20 -1.62 -14.53
C TRP A 80 3.04 -0.73 -13.31
N PHE A 81 2.06 -1.00 -12.44
CA PHE A 81 1.81 -0.22 -11.23
C PHE A 81 3.05 -0.18 -10.33
N ASN A 82 3.65 -1.34 -10.03
CA ASN A 82 4.87 -1.41 -9.22
C ASN A 82 6.04 -0.62 -9.84
N THR A 83 6.12 -0.59 -11.17
CA THR A 83 7.14 0.19 -11.88
C THR A 83 6.87 1.69 -11.77
N GLN A 84 5.60 2.11 -11.88
CA GLN A 84 5.21 3.51 -11.75
C GLN A 84 5.44 4.03 -10.33
N VAL A 85 5.04 3.29 -9.29
CA VAL A 85 5.27 3.68 -7.88
C VAL A 85 6.76 3.88 -7.60
N LYS A 86 7.63 3.00 -8.13
CA LYS A 86 9.09 3.14 -7.99
C LYS A 86 9.69 4.33 -8.73
N GLN A 87 8.97 4.88 -9.71
CA GLN A 87 9.40 6.03 -10.50
C GLN A 87 8.90 7.36 -9.92
N CYS A 88 7.90 7.34 -9.03
CA CYS A 88 7.41 8.51 -8.33
C CYS A 88 8.54 9.16 -7.50
N LEU A 89 8.63 10.48 -7.59
CA LEU A 89 9.64 11.30 -6.93
C LEU A 89 9.25 11.70 -5.50
N ASP A 90 7.94 11.73 -5.23
CA ASP A 90 7.38 12.08 -3.94
C ASP A 90 6.01 11.41 -3.70
N GLU A 91 5.43 11.65 -2.52
CA GLU A 91 4.15 11.09 -2.09
C GLU A 91 2.97 11.60 -2.95
N GLU A 92 3.02 12.84 -3.43
CA GLU A 92 1.93 13.43 -4.22
C GLU A 92 1.79 12.69 -5.56
N GLU A 93 2.90 12.41 -6.24
CA GLU A 93 2.90 11.62 -7.48
C GLU A 93 2.34 10.21 -7.29
N VAL A 94 2.57 9.58 -6.12
CA VAL A 94 1.99 8.26 -5.80
C VAL A 94 0.47 8.35 -5.66
N GLU A 95 -0.03 9.37 -4.97
CA GLU A 95 -1.47 9.58 -4.79
C GLU A 95 -2.16 9.88 -6.13
N GLU A 96 -1.56 10.72 -6.98
CA GLU A 96 -2.06 11.01 -8.33
C GLU A 96 -2.11 9.75 -9.20
N LEU A 97 -1.08 8.90 -9.14
CA LEU A 97 -1.06 7.61 -9.82
C LEU A 97 -2.25 6.74 -9.39
N ILE A 98 -2.46 6.57 -8.07
CA ILE A 98 -3.57 5.77 -7.53
C ILE A 98 -4.93 6.34 -7.97
N GLU A 99 -5.11 7.66 -7.93
CA GLU A 99 -6.33 8.30 -8.39
C GLU A 99 -6.58 8.09 -9.89
N SER A 100 -5.53 8.07 -10.71
CA SER A 100 -5.64 7.89 -12.16
C SER A 100 -6.18 6.51 -12.55
N ILE A 101 -5.84 5.47 -11.77
CA ILE A 101 -6.32 4.10 -11.96
C ILE A 101 -7.82 4.05 -11.66
N TYR A 102 -8.22 4.60 -10.50
CA TYR A 102 -9.62 4.59 -10.07
C TYR A 102 -10.55 5.37 -11.01
N ARG A 103 -10.07 6.46 -11.62
CA ARG A 103 -10.84 7.21 -12.62
C ARG A 103 -11.00 6.45 -13.93
N THR A 104 -10.07 5.56 -14.26
CA THR A 104 -10.13 4.76 -15.48
C THR A 104 -11.15 3.62 -15.35
N ASP A 105 -11.25 3.00 -14.16
CA ASP A 105 -12.25 1.95 -13.87
C ASP A 105 -13.71 2.45 -13.82
N ALA A 106 -13.92 3.76 -13.67
CA ALA A 106 -15.24 4.39 -13.58
C ALA A 106 -15.83 4.86 -14.92
N LEU A 107 -15.14 4.62 -16.04
CA LEU A 107 -15.52 5.02 -17.41
C LEU A 107 -15.94 3.82 -18.26
#